data_AF-I3T4J6-F1
#
_entry.id   AF-I3T4J6-F1
#
_cell.length_a   1.000
_cell.length_b   1.000
_cell.length_c   1.000
_cell.angle_alpha   90.00
_cell.angle_beta   90.00
_cell.angle_gamma   90.00
#
_symmetry.space_group_name_H-M   'P 1'
#
loop_
_entity.id
_entity.type
_entity.pdbx_description
1 polymer ?
#
loop_
_entity_poly.entity_id
_entity_poly.type
_entity_poly.pdbx_seq_one_letter_code
_entity_poly.pdbx_strand_id
1 'polypeptide(L)'
;MRNTIKDDKIASKLSADDKKKIEDAIDQAIQWLDGNQLAEADEFEDKMKELETICNPIIAKMYQGAGADVGGGAMDEDGPPAGSGSGAGPKIEEVD
;
A
#
# COMPACT_ATOMS: atom_id res chain seq x y z
N MET A 1 -8.90 3.01 -5.21
CA MET A 1 -7.70 3.54 -5.90
C MET A 1 -7.85 4.97 -6.42
N ARG A 2 -8.68 5.25 -7.44
CA ARG A 2 -8.81 6.62 -8.00
C ARG A 2 -9.09 7.69 -6.95
N ASN A 3 -10.02 7.44 -6.02
CA ASN A 3 -10.33 8.40 -4.96
C ASN A 3 -9.17 8.54 -3.97
N THR A 4 -8.46 7.46 -3.68
CA THR A 4 -7.30 7.44 -2.79
C THR A 4 -6.22 8.39 -3.25
N ILE A 5 -5.85 8.38 -4.55
CA ILE A 5 -4.81 9.27 -5.08
C ILE A 5 -5.28 10.71 -5.35
N LYS A 6 -6.59 10.96 -5.25
CA LYS A 6 -7.19 12.30 -5.32
C LYS A 6 -7.34 12.94 -3.94
N ASP A 7 -7.19 12.18 -2.86
CA ASP A 7 -7.14 12.72 -1.51
C ASP A 7 -5.86 13.55 -1.34
N ASP A 8 -6.00 14.81 -0.91
CA ASP A 8 -4.88 15.76 -0.82
C ASP A 8 -3.75 15.26 0.10
N LYS A 9 -4.07 14.51 1.17
CA LYS A 9 -3.06 13.98 2.10
C LYS A 9 -2.24 12.85 1.48
N ILE A 10 -2.83 12.12 0.54
CA ILE A 10 -2.16 11.07 -0.21
C ILE A 10 -1.41 11.67 -1.40
N ALA A 11 -2.08 12.53 -2.18
CA ALA A 11 -1.52 13.15 -3.37
C ALA A 11 -0.25 13.97 -3.07
N SER A 12 -0.20 14.65 -1.92
CA SER A 12 1.00 15.40 -1.48
C SER A 12 2.20 14.53 -1.12
N LYS A 13 2.00 13.22 -0.89
CA LYS A 13 3.05 12.25 -0.56
C LYS A 13 3.52 11.43 -1.77
N LEU A 14 2.88 11.59 -2.92
CA LEU A 14 3.24 10.90 -4.15
C LEU A 14 4.10 11.82 -5.01
N SER A 15 5.11 11.25 -5.65
CA SER A 15 5.82 11.95 -6.71
C SER A 15 4.88 12.18 -7.90
N ALA A 16 5.15 13.21 -8.71
CA ALA A 16 4.37 13.49 -9.91
C ALA A 16 4.36 12.28 -10.87
N ASP A 17 5.51 11.60 -10.99
CA ASP A 17 5.67 10.41 -11.83
C ASP A 17 4.84 9.22 -11.30
N ASP A 18 4.89 8.96 -10.00
CA ASP A 18 4.11 7.89 -9.37
C ASP A 18 2.61 8.16 -9.47
N LYS A 19 2.19 9.41 -9.24
CA LYS A 19 0.79 9.81 -9.40
C LYS A 19 0.33 9.59 -10.84
N LYS A 20 1.10 10.07 -11.82
CA LYS A 20 0.81 9.89 -13.24
C LYS A 20 0.72 8.41 -13.61
N LYS A 21 1.64 7.58 -13.11
CA LYS A 21 1.64 6.14 -13.38
C LYS A 21 0.39 5.44 -12.86
N ILE A 22 -0.11 5.83 -11.69
CA ILE A 22 -1.38 5.30 -11.15
C ILE A 22 -2.57 5.81 -11.98
N GLU A 23 -2.60 7.10 -12.32
CA GLU A 23 -3.68 7.68 -13.14
C GLU A 23 -3.77 6.99 -14.51
N ASP A 24 -2.64 6.86 -15.21
CA ASP A 24 -2.57 6.21 -16.51
C ASP A 24 -3.02 4.73 -16.42
N ALA A 25 -2.64 4.00 -15.37
CA ALA A 25 -3.06 2.60 -15.16
C ALA A 25 -4.58 2.47 -14.88
N ILE A 26 -5.14 3.39 -14.09
CA ILE A 26 -6.59 3.44 -13.82
C ILE A 26 -7.36 3.72 -15.11
N ASP A 27 -6.89 4.66 -15.92
CA ASP A 27 -7.56 5.03 -17.17
C ASP A 27 -7.50 3.89 -18.19
N GLN A 28 -6.36 3.18 -18.28
CA GLN A 28 -6.25 1.96 -19.09
C GLN A 28 -7.19 0.84 -18.60
N ALA A 29 -7.32 0.66 -17.29
CA ALA A 29 -8.26 -0.32 -16.73
C ALA A 29 -9.71 0.04 -17.07
N ILE A 30 -10.10 1.32 -16.99
CA ILE A 30 -11.44 1.77 -17.36
C ILE A 30 -11.71 1.59 -18.86
N GLN A 31 -10.77 1.98 -19.72
CA GLN A 31 -10.89 1.75 -21.16
C GLN A 31 -11.05 0.27 -21.49
N TRP A 32 -10.33 -0.61 -20.78
CA TRP A 32 -10.50 -2.04 -20.92
C TRP A 32 -11.90 -2.47 -20.47
N LEU A 33 -12.38 -2.04 -19.29
CA LEU A 33 -13.71 -2.37 -18.79
C LEU A 33 -14.83 -1.93 -19.76
N ASP A 34 -14.71 -0.75 -20.36
CA ASP A 34 -15.69 -0.22 -21.32
C ASP A 34 -15.80 -1.09 -22.58
N GLY A 35 -14.68 -1.68 -23.04
CA GLY A 35 -14.63 -2.57 -24.19
C GLY A 35 -14.92 -4.04 -23.88
N ASN A 36 -14.87 -4.44 -22.61
CA ASN A 36 -14.86 -5.85 -22.18
C ASN A 36 -15.94 -6.14 -21.12
N GLN A 37 -17.13 -5.53 -21.26
CA GLN A 37 -18.24 -5.69 -20.30
C GLN A 37 -18.77 -7.12 -20.15
N LEU A 38 -18.48 -8.00 -21.10
CA LEU A 38 -18.88 -9.42 -21.12
C LEU A 38 -17.66 -10.37 -20.99
N ALA A 39 -16.53 -9.86 -20.49
CA ALA A 39 -15.37 -10.70 -20.21
C ALA A 39 -15.68 -11.76 -19.16
N GLU A 40 -14.88 -12.82 -19.15
CA GLU A 40 -14.99 -13.88 -18.16
C GLU A 40 -14.40 -13.42 -16.82
N ALA A 41 -14.75 -14.13 -15.74
CA ALA A 41 -14.33 -13.75 -14.39
C ALA A 41 -12.80 -13.73 -14.22
N ASP A 42 -12.11 -14.67 -14.85
CA ASP A 42 -10.64 -14.76 -14.88
C ASP A 42 -10.00 -13.56 -15.59
N GLU A 43 -10.58 -13.08 -16.69
CA GLU A 43 -10.11 -11.89 -17.40
C GLU A 43 -10.26 -10.61 -16.54
N PHE A 44 -11.37 -10.47 -15.81
CA PHE A 44 -11.55 -9.37 -14.85
C PHE A 44 -10.56 -9.44 -13.69
N GLU A 45 -10.32 -10.63 -13.14
CA GLU A 45 -9.33 -10.84 -12.10
C GLU A 45 -7.91 -10.48 -12.56
N ASP A 46 -7.54 -10.89 -13.77
CA ASP A 46 -6.23 -10.60 -14.33
C ASP A 46 -6.05 -9.10 -14.57
N LYS A 47 -7.09 -8.41 -15.06
CA LYS A 47 -7.05 -6.94 -15.18
C LYS A 47 -6.94 -6.25 -13.83
N MET A 48 -7.62 -6.76 -12.81
CA MET A 48 -7.50 -6.25 -11.44
C MET A 48 -6.08 -6.44 -10.90
N LYS A 49 -5.49 -7.64 -11.05
CA LYS A 49 -4.12 -7.95 -10.62
C LYS A 49 -3.08 -7.07 -11.34
N GLU A 50 -3.27 -6.80 -12.63
CA GLU A 50 -2.41 -5.88 -13.39
C GLU A 50 -2.41 -4.48 -12.78
N LEU A 51 -3.60 -3.94 -12.47
CA LEU A 51 -3.75 -2.64 -11.83
C LEU A 51 -3.10 -2.62 -10.43
N GLU A 52 -3.34 -3.66 -9.64
CA GLU A 52 -2.77 -3.80 -8.29
C GLU A 52 -1.25 -3.89 -8.30
N THR A 53 -0.67 -4.61 -9.26
CA THR A 53 0.79 -4.75 -9.42
C THR A 53 1.47 -3.41 -9.62
N ILE A 54 0.78 -2.43 -10.22
CA ILE A 54 1.27 -1.07 -10.38
C ILE A 54 1.01 -0.24 -9.11
N CYS A 55 -0.20 -0.31 -8.56
CA CYS A 55 -0.64 0.55 -7.47
C CYS A 55 -0.01 0.21 -6.13
N ASN A 56 0.01 -1.08 -5.76
CA ASN A 56 0.45 -1.56 -4.46
C ASN A 56 1.90 -1.16 -4.10
N PRO A 57 2.91 -1.34 -4.97
CA PRO A 57 4.27 -0.95 -4.62
C PRO A 57 4.44 0.57 -4.44
N ILE A 58 3.66 1.39 -5.15
CA ILE A 58 3.70 2.85 -5.02
C ILE A 58 3.09 3.28 -3.68
N ILE A 59 1.93 2.72 -3.33
CA ILE A 59 1.26 2.99 -2.05
C ILE A 59 2.13 2.52 -0.89
N ALA A 60 2.75 1.34 -1.01
CA ALA A 60 3.67 0.82 0.01
C ALA A 60 4.86 1.77 0.23
N LYS A 61 5.50 2.25 -0.85
CA LYS A 61 6.58 3.24 -0.77
C LYS A 61 6.13 4.54 -0.11
N MET A 62 4.92 5.01 -0.41
CA MET A 62 4.36 6.21 0.23
C MET A 62 4.21 6.03 1.75
N TYR A 63 3.72 4.89 2.22
CA TYR A 63 3.62 4.60 3.67
C TYR A 63 4.99 4.45 4.33
N GLN A 64 5.98 3.86 3.64
CA GLN A 64 7.34 3.74 4.13
C GLN A 64 8.05 5.11 4.20
N GLY A 65 7.86 5.97 3.20
CA GLY A 65 8.38 7.34 3.18
C GLY A 65 7.73 8.23 4.24
N ALA A 66 6.45 8.05 4.52
CA ALA A 66 5.74 8.75 5.61
C ALA A 66 6.23 8.36 7.02
N GLY A 67 6.94 7.24 7.17
CA GLY A 67 7.57 6.82 8.42
C GLY A 67 8.95 7.45 8.66
N ALA A 68 9.60 8.02 7.64
CA ALA A 68 10.92 8.63 7.76
C ALA A 68 10.87 10.11 8.19
N ASP A 69 9.72 10.77 8.04
CA ASP A 69 9.51 12.17 8.47
C ASP A 69 9.08 12.28 9.95
N VAL A 70 8.89 11.15 10.64
CA VAL A 70 8.88 11.11 12.11
C VAL A 70 10.32 11.00 12.59
N GLY A 71 11.09 12.08 12.40
CA GLY A 71 12.34 12.28 13.13
C GLY A 71 12.04 12.21 14.63
N GLY A 72 12.90 11.67 15.49
CA GLY A 72 14.24 11.15 15.36
C GLY A 72 14.66 10.87 16.80
N GLY A 73 15.19 9.69 17.08
CA GLY A 73 15.52 9.32 18.46
C GLY A 73 16.27 8.02 18.54
N ALA A 74 17.60 8.15 18.48
CA ALA A 74 18.60 7.19 18.92
C ALA A 74 18.70 5.86 18.15
N MET A 75 19.46 5.90 17.05
CA MET A 75 20.56 4.95 16.96
C MET A 75 21.71 5.53 17.80
N ASP A 76 22.02 4.90 18.91
CA ASP A 76 23.35 4.95 19.53
C ASP A 76 23.77 3.48 19.72
N GLU A 77 24.66 3.03 18.84
CA GLU A 77 25.46 1.82 19.01
C GLU A 77 26.43 2.06 20.18
N ASP A 78 26.21 1.43 21.34
CA ASP A 78 27.22 0.66 22.10
C ASP A 78 26.61 0.14 23.42
N GLY A 79 26.33 -1.16 23.52
CA GLY A 79 25.91 -1.76 24.80
C GLY A 79 25.63 -3.28 24.71
N PRO A 80 26.30 -4.14 25.51
CA PRO A 80 26.21 -5.59 25.38
C PRO A 80 24.84 -6.16 25.82
N PRO A 81 24.44 -7.35 25.34
CA PRO A 81 23.10 -7.87 25.49
C PRO A 81 22.88 -8.40 26.91
N ALA A 82 21.85 -7.91 27.59
CA ALA A 82 21.45 -8.44 28.89
C ALA A 82 19.92 -8.48 29.02
N GLY A 83 19.38 -9.66 28.73
CA GLY A 83 18.50 -10.37 29.65
C GLY A 83 17.05 -9.91 29.85
N SER A 84 16.20 -10.93 29.96
CA SER A 84 14.89 -10.96 30.62
C SER A 84 13.66 -10.57 29.79
N GLY A 85 12.76 -11.54 29.67
CA GLY A 85 11.34 -11.24 29.43
C GLY A 85 10.56 -12.34 28.74
N SER A 86 10.44 -13.52 29.37
CA SER A 86 9.47 -14.54 29.01
C SER A 86 8.04 -13.98 28.89
N GLY A 87 7.28 -14.56 27.97
CA GLY A 87 6.02 -14.02 27.49
C GLY A 87 4.82 -14.11 28.43
N ALA A 88 3.77 -13.40 28.01
CA ALA A 88 2.36 -13.70 28.23
C ALA A 88 1.55 -12.79 27.29
N GLY A 89 1.15 -13.31 26.12
CA GLY A 89 0.17 -12.65 25.27
C GLY A 89 -1.25 -12.76 25.84
N PRO A 90 -2.16 -11.80 25.59
CA PRO A 90 -3.53 -11.85 26.09
C PRO A 90 -4.33 -13.02 25.50
N LYS A 91 -5.19 -13.62 26.32
CA LYS A 91 -5.98 -14.82 26.02
C LYS A 91 -7.18 -14.45 25.13
N ILE A 92 -7.36 -15.20 24.05
CA ILE A 92 -8.58 -15.19 23.23
C ILE A 92 -9.71 -15.91 24.01
N GLU A 93 -10.85 -15.24 24.20
CA GLU A 93 -12.10 -15.91 24.58
C GLU A 93 -12.85 -16.22 23.29
N GLU A 94 -12.90 -17.51 22.94
CA GLU A 94 -13.85 -18.00 21.93
C GLU A 94 -15.25 -17.97 22.55
N VAL A 95 -16.14 -17.24 21.89
CA VAL A 95 -17.57 -17.16 22.21
C VAL A 95 -18.28 -18.36 21.56
N ASP A 96 -19.04 -19.11 22.37
CA ASP A 96 -20.00 -20.12 21.90
C ASP A 96 -21.25 -19.46 21.31
#